data_AF-A0A9N8LZZ6-F1
#
_entry.id   AF-A0A9N8LZZ6-F1
#
_cell.length_a   1.000
_cell.length_b   1.000
_cell.length_c   1.000
_cell.angle_alpha   90.00
_cell.angle_beta   90.00
_cell.angle_gamma   90.00
#
_symmetry.space_group_name_H-M   'P 1'
#
loop_
_entity.id
_entity.type
_entity.pdbx_description
1 polymer ?
#
loop_
_entity_poly.entity_id
_entity_poly.type
_entity_poly.pdbx_seq_one_letter_code
_entity_poly.pdbx_strand_id
1 'polypeptide(L)'
;AMGSHGGEGVGKDNACPPYDHQRHQSPPAAVRLAAAISLKNLCKTAWTAEDAAAAQDSETTIVVHESDKVAVRAQLLPLLFRLASSTGPAAPTPGLGGVRSQLSEAVALVAAHDFPVAWPELVSSLAEQLKNSQDFGVLTTVLETSHSIFNRWRYSLTRSLPPSHVG
;
A
#
# COMPACT_ATOMS: atom_id res chain seq x y z
N ALA A 1 15.52 58.97 -57.86
CA ALA A 1 14.48 57.96 -57.56
C ALA A 1 15.00 57.12 -56.41
N MET A 2 14.50 57.28 -55.17
CA MET A 2 13.27 56.64 -54.65
C MET A 2 13.28 55.12 -54.89
N GLY A 3 13.16 54.20 -53.93
CA GLY A 3 12.96 54.22 -52.47
C GLY A 3 13.25 52.79 -51.98
N SER A 4 13.97 52.58 -50.87
CA SER A 4 13.45 52.26 -49.54
C SER A 4 11.96 51.86 -49.44
N HIS A 5 11.69 50.55 -49.31
CA HIS A 5 10.84 49.92 -48.28
C HIS A 5 10.41 48.51 -48.70
N GLY A 6 10.36 47.59 -47.72
CA GLY A 6 9.84 46.24 -47.83
C GLY A 6 10.76 45.30 -47.04
N GLY A 7 10.50 44.95 -45.79
CA GLY A 7 9.20 44.78 -45.13
C GLY A 7 9.32 43.44 -44.42
N GLU A 8 9.38 43.52 -43.10
CA GLU A 8 9.44 42.37 -42.20
C GLU A 8 8.36 41.33 -42.50
N GLY A 9 8.76 40.07 -42.42
CA GLY A 9 7.87 38.91 -42.52
C GLY A 9 8.48 37.74 -41.79
N VAL A 10 8.74 37.92 -40.49
CA VAL A 10 9.07 36.83 -39.56
C VAL A 10 7.82 35.96 -39.42
N GLY A 11 7.62 35.05 -40.37
CA GLY A 11 6.75 33.89 -40.21
C GLY A 11 7.56 32.79 -39.54
N LYS A 12 7.96 32.97 -38.28
CA LYS A 12 8.34 31.83 -37.45
C LYS A 12 7.06 31.09 -37.17
N ASP A 13 6.99 29.87 -37.70
CA ASP A 13 5.95 28.89 -37.43
C ASP A 13 5.95 28.62 -35.92
N ASN A 14 5.28 29.48 -35.17
CA ASN A 14 5.03 29.32 -33.75
C ASN A 14 3.88 28.31 -33.63
N ALA A 15 4.12 27.10 -34.12
CA ALA A 15 3.31 25.95 -33.78
C ALA A 15 3.51 25.73 -32.28
N CYS A 16 2.51 26.14 -31.48
CA CYS A 16 2.40 25.66 -30.12
C CYS A 16 2.56 24.13 -30.15
N PRO A 17 3.46 23.54 -29.34
CA PRO A 17 3.46 22.10 -29.21
C PRO A 17 2.06 21.67 -28.77
N PRO A 18 1.51 20.57 -29.34
CA PRO A 18 0.22 20.07 -28.89
C PRO A 18 0.33 19.86 -27.38
N TYR A 19 -0.62 20.42 -26.63
CA TYR A 19 -0.74 20.17 -25.20
C TYR A 19 -0.74 18.66 -25.01
N ASP A 20 0.35 18.15 -24.45
CA ASP A 20 0.52 16.74 -24.14
C ASP A 20 -0.54 16.42 -23.08
N HIS A 21 -1.65 15.81 -23.53
CA HIS A 21 -2.73 15.38 -22.65
C HIS A 21 -2.10 14.53 -21.56
N GLN A 22 -2.22 15.00 -20.32
CA GLN A 22 -1.59 14.44 -19.12
C GLN A 22 -1.36 12.94 -19.24
N ARG A 23 -0.11 12.56 -19.53
CA ARG A 23 0.37 11.24 -19.15
C ARG A 23 0.15 11.18 -17.64
N HIS A 24 -0.77 10.35 -17.18
CA HIS A 24 -0.86 10.00 -15.76
C HIS A 24 0.45 9.31 -15.39
N GLN A 25 1.47 10.11 -15.09
CA GLN A 25 2.81 9.63 -14.79
C GLN A 25 2.72 9.01 -13.40
N SER A 26 3.08 7.73 -13.32
CA SER A 26 3.14 7.04 -12.03
C SER A 26 4.05 7.82 -11.10
N PRO A 27 3.63 8.13 -9.86
CA PRO A 27 4.41 8.94 -8.95
C PRO A 27 5.78 8.30 -8.68
N PRO A 28 6.82 9.11 -8.37
CA PRO A 28 8.17 8.60 -8.10
C PRO A 28 8.19 7.54 -7.00
N ALA A 29 9.13 6.59 -7.09
CA ALA A 29 9.24 5.48 -6.14
C ALA A 29 9.33 5.94 -4.66
N ALA A 30 10.03 7.06 -4.40
CA ALA A 30 10.14 7.63 -3.06
C ALA A 30 8.78 8.11 -2.51
N VAL A 31 7.94 8.72 -3.35
CA VAL A 31 6.59 9.17 -2.96
C VAL A 31 5.72 7.97 -2.62
N ARG A 32 5.81 6.90 -3.42
CA ARG A 32 5.08 5.65 -3.18
C ARG A 32 5.50 4.97 -1.89
N LEU A 33 6.80 4.97 -1.58
CA LEU A 33 7.33 4.44 -0.34
C LEU A 33 6.87 5.27 0.86
N ALA A 34 6.97 6.59 0.80
CA ALA A 34 6.49 7.48 1.85
C ALA A 34 4.98 7.28 2.12
N ALA A 35 4.18 7.17 1.06
CA ALA A 35 2.75 6.87 1.17
C ALA A 35 2.49 5.51 1.83
N ALA A 36 3.25 4.47 1.46
CA ALA A 36 3.13 3.14 2.06
C ALA A 36 3.52 3.13 3.55
N ILE A 37 4.58 3.85 3.93
CA ILE A 37 4.98 4.04 5.33
C ILE A 37 3.88 4.76 6.10
N SER A 38 3.33 5.84 5.54
CA SER A 38 2.24 6.61 6.15
C SER A 38 1.00 5.74 6.36
N LEU A 39 0.60 4.94 5.36
CA LEU A 39 -0.51 3.99 5.47
C LEU A 39 -0.26 2.95 6.59
N LYS A 40 0.94 2.36 6.64
CA LYS A 40 1.30 1.42 7.70
C LYS A 40 1.21 2.06 9.08
N ASN A 41 1.74 3.28 9.22
CA ASN A 41 1.69 4.02 10.47
C ASN A 41 0.25 4.32 10.87
N LEU A 42 -0.62 4.69 9.92
CA LEU A 42 -2.06 4.87 10.18
C LEU A 42 -2.71 3.58 10.70
N CYS A 43 -2.39 2.43 10.09
CA CYS A 43 -2.87 1.12 10.56
C CYS A 43 -2.31 0.74 11.94
N LYS A 44 -1.21 1.35 12.37
CA LYS A 44 -0.60 1.10 13.69
C LYS A 44 -1.13 2.03 14.77
N THR A 45 -1.42 3.29 14.44
CA THR A 45 -1.67 4.34 15.44
C THR A 45 -3.10 4.86 15.43
N ALA A 46 -3.95 4.45 14.48
CA ALA A 46 -5.31 4.98 14.35
C ALA A 46 -6.35 3.91 13.99
N TRP A 47 -5.97 2.62 14.00
CA TRP A 47 -6.87 1.54 13.60
C TRP A 47 -7.95 1.25 14.64
N THR A 48 -7.60 1.32 15.93
CA THR A 48 -8.56 1.24 17.04
C THR A 48 -8.54 2.53 17.86
N ALA A 49 -9.59 2.76 18.66
CA ALA A 49 -9.62 3.88 19.59
C ALA A 49 -8.51 3.79 20.64
N GLU A 50 -8.13 2.57 21.05
CA GLU A 50 -7.03 2.33 21.97
C GLU A 50 -5.68 2.72 21.35
N ASP A 51 -5.41 2.29 20.12
CA ASP A 51 -4.17 2.66 19.41
C ASP A 51 -4.06 4.16 19.21
N ALA A 52 -5.19 4.82 18.92
CA ALA A 52 -5.25 6.25 18.71
C ALA A 52 -5.06 7.03 20.01
N ALA A 53 -5.65 6.58 21.12
CA ALA A 53 -5.43 7.16 22.44
C ALA A 53 -3.98 6.98 22.92
N ALA A 54 -3.34 5.85 22.59
CA ALA A 54 -1.96 5.58 22.96
C ALA A 54 -0.92 6.35 22.13
N ALA A 55 -1.27 6.76 20.91
CA ALA A 55 -0.34 7.40 19.98
C ALA A 55 -0.53 8.92 19.85
N GLN A 56 -1.68 9.46 20.28
CA GLN A 56 -2.02 10.88 20.13
C GLN A 56 -2.24 11.52 21.50
N ASP A 57 -1.40 12.49 21.86
CA ASP A 57 -1.53 13.25 23.12
C ASP A 57 -2.60 14.38 23.05
N SER A 58 -3.50 14.33 22.06
CA SER A 58 -4.49 15.39 21.80
C SER A 58 -5.86 15.03 22.36
N GLU A 59 -6.60 16.05 22.84
CA GLU A 59 -7.97 15.93 23.34
C GLU A 59 -8.95 15.34 22.30
N THR A 60 -8.66 15.53 21.01
CA THR A 60 -9.41 14.90 19.91
C THR A 60 -8.59 13.78 19.29
N THR A 61 -8.95 12.55 19.64
CA THR A 61 -8.36 11.36 19.04
C THR A 61 -8.96 11.09 17.66
N ILE A 62 -8.13 11.04 16.62
CA ILE A 62 -8.53 10.70 15.26
C ILE A 62 -8.40 9.19 15.07
N VAL A 63 -9.54 8.53 14.87
CA VAL A 63 -9.64 7.08 14.58
C VAL A 63 -10.13 6.90 13.15
N VAL A 64 -9.59 5.91 12.44
CA VAL A 64 -10.03 5.59 11.08
C VAL A 64 -11.50 5.17 11.09
N HIS A 65 -12.31 5.80 10.23
CA HIS A 65 -13.73 5.50 10.12
C HIS A 65 -13.96 4.09 9.53
N GLU A 66 -15.05 3.43 9.91
CA GLU A 66 -15.28 2.02 9.53
C GLU A 66 -15.38 1.82 8.01
N SER A 67 -15.93 2.79 7.27
CA SER A 67 -15.95 2.75 5.79
C SER A 67 -14.55 2.63 5.19
N ASP A 68 -13.60 3.34 5.77
CA ASP A 68 -12.23 3.40 5.28
C ASP A 68 -11.49 2.12 5.63
N LYS A 69 -11.77 1.55 6.81
CA LYS A 69 -11.25 0.23 7.17
C LYS A 69 -11.71 -0.85 6.20
N VAL A 70 -12.99 -0.86 5.83
CA VAL A 70 -13.52 -1.77 4.79
C VAL A 70 -12.77 -1.59 3.47
N ALA A 71 -12.58 -0.36 3.03
CA ALA A 71 -11.86 -0.06 1.78
C ALA A 71 -10.40 -0.51 1.84
N VAL A 72 -9.72 -0.27 2.95
CA VAL A 72 -8.32 -0.68 3.17
C VAL A 72 -8.20 -2.21 3.15
N ARG A 73 -9.07 -2.94 3.87
CA ARG A 73 -9.10 -4.42 3.85
C ARG A 73 -9.32 -4.97 2.44
N ALA A 74 -10.25 -4.39 1.70
CA ALA A 74 -10.56 -4.83 0.33
C ALA A 74 -9.39 -4.62 -0.63
N GLN A 75 -8.55 -3.60 -0.42
CA GLN A 75 -7.51 -3.20 -1.37
C GLN A 75 -6.11 -3.65 -1.01
N LEU A 76 -5.80 -3.90 0.28
CA LEU A 76 -4.45 -4.24 0.72
C LEU A 76 -3.86 -5.47 0.02
N LEU A 77 -4.60 -6.58 -0.01
CA LEU A 77 -4.14 -7.82 -0.65
C LEU A 77 -4.03 -7.69 -2.18
N PRO A 78 -5.06 -7.19 -2.91
CA PRO A 78 -4.92 -6.95 -4.35
C PRO A 78 -3.73 -6.05 -4.70
N LEU A 79 -3.51 -4.98 -3.94
CA LEU A 79 -2.37 -4.08 -4.14
C LEU A 79 -1.05 -4.80 -3.94
N LEU A 80 -0.92 -5.57 -2.87
CA LEU A 80 0.28 -6.32 -2.55
C LEU A 80 0.61 -7.32 -3.67
N PHE A 81 -0.37 -8.06 -4.18
CA PHE A 81 -0.16 -9.03 -5.26
C PHE A 81 0.18 -8.36 -6.59
N ARG A 82 -0.46 -7.25 -6.92
CA ARG A 82 -0.10 -6.47 -8.12
C ARG A 82 1.33 -5.94 -8.07
N LEU A 83 1.83 -5.59 -6.89
CA LEU A 83 3.21 -5.13 -6.70
C LEU A 83 4.22 -6.28 -6.69
N ALA A 84 3.78 -7.45 -6.25
CA ALA A 84 4.59 -8.66 -6.23
C ALA A 84 4.69 -9.33 -7.60
N SER A 85 3.72 -9.09 -8.49
CA SER A 85 3.71 -9.71 -9.80
C SER A 85 4.89 -9.25 -10.65
N SER A 86 5.65 -10.23 -11.14
CA SER A 86 6.81 -10.07 -12.00
C SER A 86 6.45 -9.89 -13.48
N THR A 87 5.19 -10.14 -13.84
CA THR A 87 4.69 -10.14 -15.23
C THR A 87 3.72 -9.00 -15.55
N GLY A 88 3.31 -8.21 -14.55
CA GLY A 88 2.40 -7.07 -14.74
C GLY A 88 3.09 -5.79 -15.24
N PRO A 89 2.33 -4.69 -15.47
CA PRO A 89 2.89 -3.38 -15.82
C PRO A 89 3.79 -2.76 -14.74
N ALA A 90 3.89 -3.41 -13.57
CA ALA A 90 4.78 -3.10 -12.45
C ALA A 90 5.91 -4.13 -12.27
N ALA A 91 6.24 -4.91 -13.33
CA ALA A 91 7.41 -5.79 -13.43
C ALA A 91 8.66 -5.09 -12.90
N PRO A 92 9.62 -5.84 -12.31
CA PRO A 92 10.42 -5.44 -11.16
C PRO A 92 11.02 -4.06 -11.36
N THR A 93 10.27 -3.04 -10.93
CA THR A 93 10.73 -1.67 -11.03
C THR A 93 11.69 -1.46 -9.86
N PRO A 94 12.95 -1.07 -10.12
CA PRO A 94 13.92 -0.84 -9.06
C PRO A 94 13.32 0.12 -8.01
N GLY A 95 13.34 -0.31 -6.74
CA GLY A 95 12.83 0.49 -5.61
C GLY A 95 11.44 0.10 -5.08
N LEU A 96 10.75 -0.89 -5.67
CA LEU A 96 9.42 -1.32 -5.17
C LEU A 96 9.42 -2.33 -4.02
N GLY A 97 10.57 -2.95 -3.72
CA GLY A 97 10.69 -3.91 -2.62
C GLY A 97 10.31 -3.30 -1.26
N GLY A 98 10.67 -2.04 -1.03
CA GLY A 98 10.29 -1.32 0.19
C GLY A 98 8.77 -1.14 0.32
N VAL A 99 8.09 -0.80 -0.78
CA VAL A 99 6.62 -0.63 -0.79
C VAL A 99 5.93 -1.94 -0.44
N ARG A 100 6.35 -3.05 -1.06
CA ARG A 100 5.82 -4.39 -0.78
C ARG A 100 5.95 -4.76 0.69
N SER A 101 7.14 -4.57 1.26
CA SER A 101 7.40 -4.84 2.68
C SER A 101 6.50 -4.01 3.62
N GLN A 102 6.34 -2.71 3.34
CA GLN A 102 5.46 -1.86 4.16
C GLN A 102 3.99 -2.28 4.06
N LEU A 103 3.52 -2.74 2.88
CA LEU A 103 2.16 -3.26 2.71
C LEU A 103 1.97 -4.59 3.43
N SER A 104 2.91 -5.53 3.33
CA SER A 104 2.85 -6.80 4.06
C SER A 104 2.74 -6.58 5.58
N GLU A 105 3.48 -5.60 6.10
CA GLU A 105 3.42 -5.26 7.53
C GLU A 105 2.11 -4.55 7.90
N ALA A 106 1.58 -3.69 7.03
CA ALA A 106 0.25 -3.11 7.20
C ALA A 106 -0.84 -4.18 7.24
N VAL A 107 -0.77 -5.21 6.38
CA VAL A 107 -1.69 -6.37 6.43
C VAL A 107 -1.59 -7.08 7.77
N ALA A 108 -0.38 -7.35 8.26
CA ALA A 108 -0.19 -8.02 9.55
C ALA A 108 -0.70 -7.18 10.74
N LEU A 109 -0.57 -5.85 10.69
CA LEU A 109 -1.16 -4.93 11.66
C LEU A 109 -2.67 -5.02 11.66
N VAL A 110 -3.32 -4.82 10.50
CA VAL A 110 -4.78 -4.87 10.37
C VAL A 110 -5.33 -6.24 10.77
N ALA A 111 -4.69 -7.32 10.32
CA ALA A 111 -5.08 -8.67 10.67
C ALA A 111 -5.03 -8.94 12.18
N ALA A 112 -4.13 -8.30 12.93
CA ALA A 112 -4.05 -8.49 14.38
C ALA A 112 -5.30 -7.96 15.13
N HIS A 113 -6.00 -6.99 14.56
CA HIS A 113 -7.22 -6.42 15.14
C HIS A 113 -8.49 -7.02 14.55
N ASP A 114 -8.49 -7.27 13.24
CA ASP A 114 -9.72 -7.56 12.50
C ASP A 114 -9.94 -9.04 12.19
N PHE A 115 -8.89 -9.88 12.24
CA PHE A 115 -9.03 -11.31 12.03
C PHE A 115 -9.38 -12.02 13.36
N PRO A 116 -10.32 -12.99 13.38
CA PRO A 116 -11.09 -13.53 12.24
C PRO A 116 -12.45 -12.87 11.98
N VAL A 117 -12.91 -11.95 12.84
CA VAL A 117 -14.31 -11.50 12.85
C VAL A 117 -14.64 -10.51 11.73
N ALA A 118 -13.85 -9.44 11.61
CA ALA A 118 -14.08 -8.37 10.63
C ALA A 118 -13.39 -8.63 9.28
N TRP A 119 -12.46 -9.59 9.23
CA TRP A 119 -11.77 -9.99 8.00
C TRP A 119 -11.64 -11.52 7.84
N PRO A 120 -12.76 -12.27 7.75
CA PRO A 120 -12.74 -13.73 7.68
C PRO A 120 -12.07 -14.28 6.41
N GLU A 121 -12.22 -13.57 5.28
CA GLU A 121 -11.73 -14.00 3.96
C GLU A 121 -10.21 -13.85 3.77
N LEU A 122 -9.48 -13.35 4.76
CA LEU A 122 -8.03 -13.10 4.67
C LEU A 122 -7.25 -14.38 4.30
N VAL A 123 -7.48 -15.47 5.02
CA VAL A 123 -6.76 -16.74 4.81
C VAL A 123 -7.18 -17.39 3.50
N SER A 124 -8.47 -17.37 3.18
CA SER A 124 -9.00 -17.88 1.91
C SER A 124 -8.34 -17.18 0.72
N SER A 125 -8.26 -15.85 0.77
CA SER A 125 -7.63 -15.04 -0.28
C SER A 125 -6.14 -15.36 -0.47
N LEU A 126 -5.40 -15.57 0.64
CA LEU A 126 -3.98 -15.97 0.57
C LEU A 126 -3.82 -17.39 -0.01
N ALA A 127 -4.68 -18.33 0.40
CA ALA A 127 -4.66 -19.71 -0.08
C ALA A 127 -5.02 -19.80 -1.58
N GLU A 128 -5.97 -19.00 -2.04
CA GLU A 128 -6.34 -18.91 -3.46
C GLU A 128 -5.16 -18.47 -4.32
N GLN A 129 -4.38 -17.48 -3.86
CA GLN A 129 -3.19 -17.04 -4.58
C GLN A 129 -2.10 -18.11 -4.62
N LEU A 130 -1.92 -18.89 -3.55
CA LEU A 130 -0.97 -20.01 -3.55
C LEU A 130 -1.39 -21.11 -4.52
N LYS A 131 -2.69 -21.34 -4.69
CA LYS A 131 -3.23 -22.38 -5.58
C LYS A 131 -3.20 -21.97 -7.05
N ASN A 132 -3.53 -20.72 -7.34
CA ASN A 132 -3.83 -20.27 -8.70
C ASN A 132 -2.69 -19.49 -9.36
N SER A 133 -1.79 -18.88 -8.58
CA SER A 133 -0.69 -18.08 -9.14
C SER A 133 0.45 -18.97 -9.64
N GLN A 134 0.96 -18.66 -10.83
CA GLN A 134 2.20 -19.22 -11.38
C GLN A 134 3.39 -18.26 -11.24
N ASP A 135 3.15 -17.06 -10.68
CA ASP A 135 4.16 -16.01 -10.50
C ASP A 135 4.89 -16.20 -9.16
N PHE A 136 6.18 -16.56 -9.23
CA PHE A 136 7.03 -16.77 -8.06
C PHE A 136 7.13 -15.53 -7.16
N GLY A 137 7.03 -14.32 -7.72
CA GLY A 137 7.05 -13.09 -6.96
C GLY A 137 5.82 -12.97 -6.05
N VAL A 138 4.65 -13.30 -6.59
CA VAL A 138 3.38 -13.34 -5.84
C VAL A 138 3.44 -14.45 -4.78
N LEU A 139 3.86 -15.65 -5.14
CA LEU A 139 3.92 -16.80 -4.21
C LEU A 139 4.84 -16.50 -3.01
N THR A 140 6.04 -15.98 -3.27
CA THR A 140 6.98 -15.58 -2.20
C THR A 140 6.36 -14.52 -1.29
N THR A 141 5.70 -13.53 -1.87
CA THR A 141 5.08 -12.44 -1.11
C THR A 141 3.91 -12.93 -0.24
N VAL A 142 3.11 -13.87 -0.75
CA VAL A 142 2.02 -14.50 0.00
C VAL A 142 2.57 -15.27 1.19
N LEU A 143 3.66 -16.03 1.02
CA LEU A 143 4.30 -16.77 2.11
C LEU A 143 4.91 -15.82 3.16
N GLU A 144 5.65 -14.79 2.74
CA GLU A 144 6.21 -13.75 3.62
C GLU A 144 5.12 -13.09 4.47
N THR A 145 4.00 -12.74 3.84
CA THR A 145 2.88 -12.06 4.50
C THR A 145 2.15 -12.99 5.45
N SER A 146 1.91 -14.24 5.02
CA SER A 146 1.28 -15.27 5.87
C SER A 146 2.11 -15.53 7.13
N HIS A 147 3.43 -15.64 6.98
CA HIS A 147 4.34 -15.80 8.11
C HIS A 147 4.26 -14.61 9.08
N SER A 148 4.21 -13.37 8.58
CA SER A 148 4.07 -12.17 9.41
C SER A 148 2.75 -12.16 10.20
N ILE A 149 1.63 -12.47 9.55
CA ILE A 149 0.30 -12.55 10.18
C ILE A 149 0.31 -13.61 11.29
N PHE A 150 0.74 -14.84 10.97
CA PHE A 150 0.67 -15.96 11.92
C PHE A 150 1.62 -15.81 13.09
N ASN A 151 2.83 -15.28 12.88
CA ASN A 151 3.74 -15.01 13.99
C ASN A 151 3.11 -14.04 14.98
N ARG A 152 2.59 -12.92 14.48
CA ARG A 152 1.97 -11.90 15.33
C ARG A 152 0.75 -12.44 16.07
N TRP A 153 -0.10 -13.21 15.39
CA TRP A 153 -1.27 -13.84 16.00
C TRP A 153 -0.87 -14.82 17.13
N ARG A 154 0.14 -15.67 16.90
CA ARG A 154 0.68 -16.57 17.91
C ARG A 154 1.20 -15.83 19.14
N TYR A 155 1.97 -14.75 18.95
CA TYR A 155 2.46 -13.94 20.06
C TYR A 155 1.31 -13.30 20.87
N SER A 156 0.26 -12.82 20.20
CA SER A 156 -0.90 -12.24 20.88
C SER A 156 -1.65 -13.29 21.70
N LEU A 157 -1.87 -14.49 21.15
CA LEU A 157 -2.53 -15.59 21.86
C LEU A 157 -1.73 -16.08 23.06
N THR A 158 -0.41 -16.24 22.94
CA THR A 158 0.42 -16.67 24.06
C THR A 158 0.44 -15.63 25.18
N ARG A 159 0.38 -14.33 24.86
CA ARG A 159 0.31 -13.26 25.87
C ARG A 159 -1.02 -13.22 26.62
N SER A 160 -2.12 -13.68 26.02
CA SER A 160 -3.44 -13.70 26.68
C SER A 160 -3.68 -14.94 27.55
N LEU A 161 -2.78 -15.94 27.51
CA LEU A 161 -2.85 -17.10 28.39
C LEU A 161 -2.21 -16.76 29.74
N PRO A 162 -2.88 -17.00 30.88
CA PRO A 162 -2.27 -16.81 32.19
C PRO A 162 -1.06 -17.75 32.32
N PRO A 163 0.02 -17.34 33.01
CA PRO A 163 1.14 -18.23 33.26
C PRO A 163 0.60 -19.45 34.01
N SER A 164 0.68 -20.63 33.37
CA SER A 164 0.42 -21.89 34.04
C SER A 164 1.42 -22.01 35.18
N HIS A 165 0.93 -21.94 36.43
CA HIS A 165 1.67 -22.35 37.61
C HIS A 165 2.17 -23.78 37.37
N VAL A 166 3.47 -23.89 37.07
CA VAL A 166 4.18 -25.17 37.12
C VAL A 166 4.33 -25.48 38.60
N GLY A 167 3.52 -26.43 39.08
CA GLY A 167 3.67 -27.06 40.39
C GLY A 167 4.70 -28.18 40.36
#